data_AF-A0A930FL92-F1
#
_entry.id   AF-A0A930FL92-F1
#
_cell.length_a   1.000
_cell.length_b   1.000
_cell.length_c   1.000
_cell.angle_alpha   90.00
_cell.angle_beta   90.00
_cell.angle_gamma   90.00
#
_symmetry.space_group_name_H-M   'P 1'
#
loop_
_entity.id
_entity.type
_entity.pdbx_description
1 polymer ?
#
loop_
_entity_poly.entity_id
_entity_poly.type
_entity_poly.pdbx_seq_one_letter_code
_entity_poly.pdbx_strand_id
1 'polypeptide(L)'
;MKTYFYLLFLLSLSLVAQTKDAQKRLYYNPMEGDPAYAMGKYKLKLQGFEETFDTLTTKQNMVDFAKKNHFLDTIPKQNPKLKIPHYYLTYYKKNGENHWQNTMIYFLGMKMDGKDVSLIATISSVSEAPSEEIDTEMLQLVLDRKVPKENYMGGRSFDFLGRKVPLMDECYWTGVNIVRCPTKGEMNWSLHPTLAEAQQAIALQKRWAMMIPAPENHTMSLLMERDITLLFEGKETRATEIIYNEHYQHPILKSHHKDYKLIVYYIATEVRGQAIACAISYYDYNERLADTGLPEFVSQFVRLPKSSR
;
A
#
# COMPACT_ATOMS: atom_id res chain seq x y z
N MET A 1 42.55 24.30 -41.16
CA MET A 1 42.43 22.98 -40.52
C MET A 1 41.60 23.17 -39.25
N LYS A 2 40.35 22.66 -39.22
CA LYS A 2 39.92 21.48 -38.41
C LYS A 2 40.35 21.63 -36.94
N THR A 3 39.46 21.70 -35.95
CA THR A 3 38.39 20.72 -35.65
C THR A 3 37.34 21.31 -34.69
N TYR A 4 36.06 21.03 -34.97
CA TYR A 4 34.96 21.00 -33.99
C TYR A 4 34.85 19.59 -33.37
N PHE A 5 34.05 19.49 -32.29
CA PHE A 5 33.46 18.28 -31.67
C PHE A 5 34.39 17.45 -30.72
N TYR A 6 34.02 17.01 -29.50
CA TYR A 6 32.74 16.53 -28.95
C TYR A 6 32.63 16.85 -27.43
N LEU A 7 31.46 17.36 -27.00
CA LEU A 7 31.03 17.31 -25.58
C LEU A 7 29.51 17.09 -25.53
N LEU A 8 29.07 15.86 -25.82
CA LEU A 8 27.66 15.49 -25.90
C LEU A 8 27.49 13.99 -25.64
N PHE A 9 27.77 13.51 -24.43
CA PHE A 9 27.38 12.15 -24.01
C PHE A 9 27.46 11.91 -22.49
N LEU A 10 26.71 12.65 -21.65
CA LEU A 10 26.62 12.34 -20.20
C LEU A 10 25.22 12.55 -19.57
N LEU A 11 24.13 12.49 -20.34
CA LEU A 11 22.78 12.82 -19.82
C LEU A 11 21.68 11.76 -20.05
N SER A 12 22.01 10.53 -20.46
CA SER A 12 21.01 9.48 -20.73
C SER A 12 20.89 8.38 -19.66
N LEU A 13 21.69 8.40 -18.58
CA LEU A 13 21.68 7.34 -17.56
C LEU A 13 20.72 7.60 -16.38
N SER A 14 20.19 8.80 -16.21
CA SER A 14 19.32 9.16 -15.07
C SER A 14 17.91 8.58 -15.17
N LEU A 15 17.27 8.63 -16.36
CA LEU A 15 15.91 8.11 -16.54
C LEU A 15 15.81 6.59 -16.42
N VAL A 16 16.82 5.86 -16.91
CA VAL A 16 16.82 4.38 -16.86
C VAL A 16 17.04 3.87 -15.44
N ALA A 17 17.84 4.59 -14.64
CA ALA A 17 18.02 4.28 -13.22
C ALA A 17 16.77 4.63 -12.40
N GLN A 18 16.14 5.78 -12.66
CA GLN A 18 14.90 6.21 -11.98
C GLN A 18 13.74 5.25 -12.25
N THR A 19 13.53 4.85 -13.51
CA THR A 19 12.46 3.90 -13.88
C THR A 19 12.68 2.50 -13.31
N LYS A 20 13.93 2.04 -13.21
CA LYS A 20 14.26 0.77 -12.54
C LYS A 20 14.02 0.81 -11.04
N ASP A 21 14.23 1.96 -10.40
CA ASP A 21 13.92 2.14 -8.98
C ASP A 21 12.40 2.13 -8.74
N ALA A 22 11.64 2.85 -9.56
CA ALA A 22 10.17 2.87 -9.49
C ALA A 22 9.54 1.49 -9.68
N GLN A 23 10.01 0.69 -10.64
CA GLN A 23 9.51 -0.68 -10.87
C GLN A 23 9.64 -1.58 -9.64
N LYS A 24 10.73 -1.46 -8.87
CA LYS A 24 10.94 -2.25 -7.65
C LYS A 24 9.89 -1.93 -6.58
N ARG A 25 9.33 -0.72 -6.60
CA ARG A 25 8.31 -0.26 -5.64
C ARG A 25 6.90 -0.64 -6.06
N LEU A 26 6.71 -1.14 -7.29
CA LEU A 26 5.41 -1.54 -7.83
C LEU A 26 5.12 -3.01 -7.54
N TYR A 27 4.03 -3.27 -6.85
CA TYR A 27 3.53 -4.59 -6.50
C TYR A 27 2.19 -4.87 -7.15
N TYR A 28 1.90 -6.15 -7.39
CA TYR A 28 0.64 -6.60 -7.96
C TYR A 28 0.09 -7.80 -7.20
N ASN A 29 -1.17 -7.71 -6.78
CA ASN A 29 -1.91 -8.85 -6.26
C ASN A 29 -2.93 -9.33 -7.30
N PRO A 30 -2.75 -10.51 -7.91
CA PRO A 30 -3.66 -11.08 -8.91
C PRO A 30 -4.84 -11.86 -8.32
N MET A 31 -5.00 -11.93 -6.99
CA MET A 31 -6.01 -12.78 -6.36
C MET A 31 -7.43 -12.44 -6.82
N GLU A 32 -8.24 -13.49 -6.94
CA GLU A 32 -9.61 -13.42 -7.44
C GLU A 32 -10.47 -12.45 -6.61
N GLY A 33 -11.26 -11.63 -7.31
CA GLY A 33 -12.26 -10.71 -6.72
C GLY A 33 -11.79 -9.26 -6.55
N ASP A 34 -10.51 -8.97 -6.33
CA ASP A 34 -10.00 -7.58 -6.23
C ASP A 34 -8.55 -7.38 -6.69
N PRO A 35 -8.21 -7.68 -7.97
CA PRO A 35 -6.85 -7.50 -8.47
C PRO A 35 -6.43 -6.04 -8.39
N ALA A 36 -5.27 -5.80 -7.78
CA ALA A 36 -4.81 -4.44 -7.51
C ALA A 36 -3.30 -4.31 -7.55
N TYR A 37 -2.86 -3.11 -7.91
CA TYR A 37 -1.47 -2.68 -7.88
C TYR A 37 -1.25 -1.76 -6.69
N ALA A 38 -0.04 -1.74 -6.13
CA ALA A 38 0.34 -0.78 -5.11
C ALA A 38 1.77 -0.26 -5.32
N MET A 39 1.98 1.03 -5.07
CA MET A 39 3.29 1.69 -5.12
C MET A 39 3.28 2.89 -4.18
N GLY A 40 4.18 2.90 -3.19
CA GLY A 40 4.17 3.90 -2.12
C GLY A 40 2.81 3.96 -1.40
N LYS A 41 2.23 5.17 -1.32
CA LYS A 41 0.91 5.43 -0.73
C LYS A 41 -0.29 5.13 -1.64
N TYR A 42 -0.05 4.70 -2.88
CA TYR A 42 -1.09 4.55 -3.90
C TYR A 42 -1.48 3.08 -4.08
N LYS A 43 -2.80 2.82 -4.19
CA LYS A 43 -3.38 1.57 -4.69
C LYS A 43 -4.12 1.88 -5.98
N LEU A 44 -3.95 1.05 -7.01
CA LEU A 44 -4.58 1.20 -8.32
C LEU A 44 -5.32 -0.08 -8.69
N LYS A 45 -6.58 0.06 -9.09
CA LYS A 45 -7.37 -1.01 -9.72
C LYS A 45 -7.64 -0.63 -11.17
N LEU A 46 -7.50 -1.61 -12.06
CA LEU A 46 -7.69 -1.41 -13.49
C LEU A 46 -8.80 -2.36 -13.97
N GLN A 47 -9.78 -1.80 -14.67
CA GLN A 47 -10.89 -2.57 -15.25
C GLN A 47 -11.10 -2.16 -16.71
N GLY A 48 -11.49 -3.13 -17.54
CA GLY A 48 -11.93 -2.84 -18.90
C GLY A 48 -13.21 -2.02 -18.90
N PHE A 49 -13.35 -1.13 -19.90
CA PHE A 49 -14.57 -0.38 -20.14
C PHE A 49 -15.02 -0.65 -21.57
N GLU A 50 -16.25 -1.12 -21.75
CA GLU A 50 -16.74 -1.63 -23.04
C GLU A 50 -16.99 -0.53 -24.06
N GLU A 51 -17.26 0.70 -23.61
CA GLU A 51 -17.50 1.84 -24.50
C GLU A 51 -16.21 2.37 -25.11
N THR A 52 -16.27 2.78 -26.37
CA THR A 52 -15.14 3.46 -27.03
C THR A 52 -14.85 4.80 -26.38
N PHE A 53 -13.58 5.16 -26.27
CA PHE A 53 -13.17 6.46 -25.74
C PHE A 53 -13.48 7.57 -26.76
N ASP A 54 -14.66 8.16 -26.62
CA ASP A 54 -15.05 9.40 -27.26
C ASP A 54 -15.18 10.52 -26.23
N THR A 55 -14.86 11.76 -26.60
CA THR A 55 -14.85 12.89 -25.66
C THR A 55 -16.21 13.16 -25.04
N LEU A 56 -17.28 13.18 -25.84
CA LEU A 56 -18.62 13.51 -25.36
C LEU A 56 -19.19 12.35 -24.56
N THR A 57 -19.13 11.14 -25.14
CA THR A 57 -19.64 9.91 -24.52
C THR A 57 -18.91 9.60 -23.21
N THR A 58 -17.58 9.74 -23.16
CA THR A 58 -16.81 9.49 -21.93
C THR A 58 -17.19 10.45 -20.83
N LYS A 59 -17.30 11.75 -21.12
CA LYS A 59 -17.71 12.75 -20.11
C LYS A 59 -19.11 12.45 -19.58
N GLN A 60 -20.06 12.08 -20.45
CA GLN A 60 -21.40 11.71 -20.03
C GLN A 60 -21.40 10.47 -19.14
N ASN A 61 -20.70 9.40 -19.55
CA ASN A 61 -20.55 8.18 -18.76
C ASN A 61 -19.93 8.43 -17.39
N MET A 62 -18.96 9.35 -17.30
CA MET A 62 -18.35 9.76 -16.04
C MET A 62 -19.35 10.50 -15.14
N VAL A 63 -20.14 11.43 -15.69
CA VAL A 63 -21.19 12.12 -14.94
C VAL A 63 -22.22 11.13 -14.40
N ASP A 64 -22.63 10.15 -15.22
CA ASP A 64 -23.61 9.14 -14.80
C ASP A 64 -23.02 8.18 -13.76
N PHE A 65 -21.75 7.80 -13.90
CA PHE A 65 -21.01 7.08 -12.87
C PHE A 65 -20.98 7.88 -11.56
N ALA A 66 -20.66 9.16 -11.61
CA ALA A 66 -20.57 10.04 -10.45
C ALA A 66 -21.92 10.14 -9.73
N LYS A 67 -23.01 10.34 -10.47
CA LYS A 67 -24.38 10.38 -9.94
C LYS A 67 -24.79 9.06 -9.30
N LYS A 68 -24.55 7.94 -9.99
CA LYS A 68 -24.86 6.59 -9.48
C LYS A 68 -24.12 6.28 -8.18
N ASN A 69 -22.92 6.81 -7.99
CA ASN A 69 -22.10 6.58 -6.80
C ASN A 69 -22.14 7.77 -5.81
N HIS A 70 -23.04 8.74 -6.00
CA HIS A 70 -23.23 9.89 -5.11
C HIS A 70 -21.99 10.75 -4.88
N PHE A 71 -21.20 10.98 -5.94
CA PHE A 71 -20.04 11.87 -5.87
C PHE A 71 -20.51 13.33 -5.87
N LEU A 72 -19.89 14.16 -5.03
CA LEU A 72 -20.20 15.59 -4.94
C LEU A 72 -19.67 16.36 -6.15
N ASP A 73 -18.45 16.05 -6.59
CA ASP A 73 -17.85 16.61 -7.78
C ASP A 73 -18.12 15.68 -8.97
N THR A 74 -18.87 16.19 -9.94
CA THR A 74 -19.27 15.46 -11.16
C THR A 74 -18.58 16.00 -12.40
N ILE A 75 -17.69 16.99 -12.26
CA ILE A 75 -17.07 17.68 -13.40
C ILE A 75 -15.84 16.87 -13.85
N PRO A 76 -15.83 16.31 -15.07
CA PRO A 76 -14.65 15.62 -15.57
C PRO A 76 -13.47 16.57 -15.77
N LYS A 77 -12.32 16.24 -15.19
CA LYS A 77 -11.08 17.02 -15.22
C LYS A 77 -10.04 16.38 -16.14
N GLN A 78 -9.01 17.12 -16.48
CA GLN A 78 -7.81 16.62 -17.18
C GLN A 78 -6.56 16.86 -16.36
N ASN A 79 -5.68 15.87 -16.34
CA ASN A 79 -4.39 15.95 -15.67
C ASN A 79 -3.32 16.30 -16.71
N PRO A 80 -2.71 17.50 -16.66
CA PRO A 80 -1.75 17.94 -17.67
C PRO A 80 -0.45 17.11 -17.67
N LYS A 81 -0.19 16.31 -16.62
CA LYS A 81 0.97 15.41 -16.55
C LYS A 81 0.79 14.12 -17.35
N LEU A 82 -0.44 13.76 -17.72
CA LEU A 82 -0.75 12.55 -18.47
C LEU A 82 -0.92 12.85 -19.96
N LYS A 83 -0.16 12.13 -20.80
CA LYS A 83 -0.16 12.30 -22.26
C LYS A 83 -1.19 11.42 -22.99
N ILE A 84 -1.76 10.44 -22.28
CA ILE A 84 -2.80 9.56 -22.82
C ILE A 84 -4.14 10.30 -22.83
N PRO A 85 -5.02 10.06 -23.82
CA PRO A 85 -6.41 10.54 -23.76
C PRO A 85 -7.07 10.07 -22.47
N HIS A 86 -7.54 11.01 -21.67
CA HIS A 86 -8.20 10.70 -20.41
C HIS A 86 -9.09 11.84 -19.91
N TYR A 87 -9.97 11.46 -19.00
CA TYR A 87 -10.66 12.35 -18.07
C TYR A 87 -10.67 11.71 -16.70
N TYR A 88 -10.76 12.49 -15.63
CA TYR A 88 -10.87 11.95 -14.28
C TYR A 88 -11.89 12.68 -13.40
N LEU A 89 -12.40 11.94 -12.43
CA LEU A 89 -13.23 12.43 -11.34
C LEU A 89 -12.54 12.20 -10.00
N THR A 90 -12.93 12.98 -9.00
CA THR A 90 -12.36 12.92 -7.66
C THR A 90 -13.45 12.69 -6.63
N TYR A 91 -13.14 11.83 -5.67
CA TYR A 91 -13.97 11.56 -4.51
C TYR A 91 -13.10 11.58 -3.26
N TYR A 92 -13.55 12.30 -2.24
CA TYR A 92 -12.84 12.45 -0.97
C TYR A 92 -13.72 11.98 0.17
N LYS A 93 -13.12 11.20 1.07
CA LYS A 93 -13.74 10.82 2.33
C LYS A 93 -12.85 11.28 3.48
N LYS A 94 -13.38 12.18 4.31
CA LYS A 94 -12.73 12.55 5.57
C LYS A 94 -12.95 11.43 6.58
N ASN A 95 -11.88 10.80 7.04
CA ASN A 95 -11.97 9.76 8.08
C ASN A 95 -11.65 10.32 9.48
N GLY A 96 -10.90 11.42 9.55
CA GLY A 96 -10.54 12.08 10.81
C GLY A 96 -9.91 13.45 10.58
N GLU A 97 -9.45 14.08 11.67
CA GLU A 97 -8.57 15.25 11.56
C GLU A 97 -7.26 14.85 10.89
N ASN A 98 -6.83 15.63 9.90
CA ASN A 98 -5.63 15.36 9.10
C ASN A 98 -5.59 13.95 8.49
N HIS A 99 -6.75 13.41 8.12
CA HIS A 99 -6.86 12.10 7.51
C HIS A 99 -7.96 12.05 6.44
N TRP A 100 -7.53 12.02 5.18
CA TRP A 100 -8.39 11.95 4.01
C TRP A 100 -8.05 10.74 3.16
N GLN A 101 -9.09 9.99 2.79
CA GLN A 101 -9.01 9.02 1.71
C GLN A 101 -9.37 9.73 0.41
N ASN A 102 -8.44 9.72 -0.54
CA ASN A 102 -8.63 10.29 -1.86
C ASN A 102 -8.82 9.16 -2.86
N THR A 103 -9.83 9.27 -3.70
CA THR A 103 -10.08 8.35 -4.80
C THR A 103 -10.18 9.16 -6.09
N MET A 104 -9.36 8.79 -7.07
CA MET A 104 -9.34 9.37 -8.39
C MET A 104 -9.75 8.30 -9.39
N ILE A 105 -10.75 8.59 -10.22
CA ILE A 105 -11.29 7.64 -11.19
C ILE A 105 -11.00 8.18 -12.58
N TYR A 106 -10.04 7.56 -13.24
CA TYR A 106 -9.63 7.91 -14.59
C TYR A 106 -10.36 7.02 -15.60
N PHE A 107 -10.95 7.64 -16.60
CA PHE A 107 -11.36 6.98 -17.83
C PHE A 107 -10.25 7.23 -18.84
N LEU A 108 -9.65 6.17 -19.36
CA LEU A 108 -8.47 6.20 -20.21
C LEU A 108 -8.81 5.64 -21.59
N GLY A 109 -8.43 6.36 -22.64
CA GLY A 109 -8.48 5.88 -24.02
C GLY A 109 -7.07 5.60 -24.52
N MET A 110 -6.79 4.38 -24.97
CA MET A 110 -5.46 4.02 -25.43
C MET A 110 -5.49 2.94 -26.51
N LYS A 111 -4.33 2.74 -27.15
CA LYS A 111 -4.10 1.60 -28.04
C LYS A 111 -3.31 0.53 -27.32
N MET A 112 -3.86 -0.65 -27.20
CA MET A 112 -3.16 -1.85 -26.71
C MET A 112 -3.13 -2.88 -27.82
N ASP A 113 -1.94 -3.37 -28.18
CA ASP A 113 -1.75 -4.38 -29.23
C ASP A 113 -2.44 -4.02 -30.57
N GLY A 114 -2.41 -2.71 -30.91
CA GLY A 114 -3.01 -2.16 -32.14
C GLY A 114 -4.53 -1.94 -32.09
N LYS A 115 -5.20 -2.29 -30.99
CA LYS A 115 -6.65 -2.11 -30.79
C LYS A 115 -6.93 -0.94 -29.88
N ASP A 116 -7.99 -0.19 -30.17
CA ASP A 116 -8.50 0.82 -29.26
C ASP A 116 -9.14 0.13 -28.05
N VAL A 117 -8.72 0.56 -26.86
CA VAL A 117 -9.16 0.03 -25.57
C VAL A 117 -9.51 1.21 -24.66
N SER A 118 -10.65 1.08 -23.98
CA SER A 118 -11.02 1.97 -22.89
C SER A 118 -10.83 1.25 -21.56
N LEU A 119 -10.26 1.96 -20.59
CA LEU A 119 -10.01 1.43 -19.25
C LEU A 119 -10.54 2.41 -18.21
N ILE A 120 -10.99 1.89 -17.08
CA ILE A 120 -11.19 2.67 -15.87
C ILE A 120 -10.07 2.33 -14.90
N ALA A 121 -9.32 3.34 -14.47
CA ALA A 121 -8.31 3.23 -13.43
C ALA A 121 -8.81 3.94 -12.16
N THR A 122 -9.05 3.16 -11.10
CA THR A 122 -9.41 3.67 -9.78
C THR A 122 -8.15 3.73 -8.93
N ILE A 123 -7.67 4.94 -8.65
CA ILE A 123 -6.46 5.19 -7.86
C ILE A 123 -6.89 5.74 -6.51
N SER A 124 -6.50 5.06 -5.43
CA SER A 124 -6.78 5.50 -4.06
C SER A 124 -5.50 5.79 -3.30
N SER A 125 -5.52 6.81 -2.45
CA SER A 125 -4.42 7.18 -1.57
C SER A 125 -4.92 7.77 -0.25
N VAL A 126 -3.99 8.01 0.67
CA VAL A 126 -4.24 8.66 1.96
C VAL A 126 -3.33 9.87 2.11
N SER A 127 -3.87 10.95 2.65
CA SER A 127 -3.12 12.19 2.94
C SER A 127 -3.75 12.99 4.08
N GLU A 128 -3.04 14.02 4.53
CA GLU A 128 -3.49 14.90 5.61
C GLU A 128 -4.60 15.88 5.18
N ALA A 129 -4.70 16.16 3.89
CA ALA A 129 -5.73 17.02 3.29
C ALA A 129 -6.21 16.39 1.97
N PRO A 130 -7.37 16.80 1.41
CA PRO A 130 -7.79 16.38 0.08
C PRO A 130 -6.67 16.59 -0.95
N SER A 131 -6.36 15.56 -1.73
CA SER A 131 -5.27 15.60 -2.71
C SER A 131 -5.67 14.92 -4.02
N GLU A 132 -5.41 15.60 -5.13
CA GLU A 132 -5.53 15.06 -6.50
C GLU A 132 -4.19 14.52 -7.02
N GLU A 133 -3.15 14.51 -6.18
CA GLU A 133 -1.83 14.04 -6.57
C GLU A 133 -1.89 12.53 -6.88
N ILE A 134 -1.43 12.17 -8.08
CA ILE A 134 -1.17 10.78 -8.46
C ILE A 134 0.30 10.58 -8.77
N ASP A 135 0.76 9.35 -8.58
CA ASP A 135 2.01 8.88 -9.16
C ASP A 135 1.75 8.50 -10.63
N THR A 136 2.11 9.40 -11.54
CA THR A 136 1.96 9.18 -12.99
C THR A 136 2.91 8.09 -13.50
N GLU A 137 4.03 7.86 -12.81
CA GLU A 137 4.97 6.79 -13.16
C GLU A 137 4.37 5.42 -12.80
N MET A 138 3.71 5.30 -11.65
CA MET A 138 2.95 4.10 -11.29
C MET A 138 1.91 3.76 -12.36
N LEU A 139 1.09 4.73 -12.77
CA LEU A 139 0.07 4.50 -13.80
C LEU A 139 0.71 4.01 -15.11
N GLN A 140 1.78 4.66 -15.56
CA GLN A 140 2.47 4.25 -16.79
C GLN A 140 3.06 2.84 -16.68
N LEU A 141 3.69 2.49 -15.55
CA LEU A 141 4.25 1.16 -15.34
C LEU A 141 3.17 0.06 -15.34
N VAL A 142 2.00 0.33 -14.76
CA VAL A 142 0.86 -0.59 -14.78
C VAL A 142 0.34 -0.78 -16.21
N LEU A 143 0.14 0.32 -16.94
CA LEU A 143 -0.34 0.26 -18.33
C LEU A 143 0.65 -0.45 -19.27
N ASP A 144 1.95 -0.25 -19.04
CA ASP A 144 3.04 -0.93 -19.74
C ASP A 144 3.24 -2.39 -19.30
N ARG A 145 2.49 -2.88 -18.31
CA ARG A 145 2.62 -4.23 -17.72
C ARG A 145 4.04 -4.51 -17.18
N LYS A 146 4.69 -3.50 -16.60
CA LYS A 146 6.08 -3.53 -16.10
C LYS A 146 6.19 -3.79 -14.60
N VAL A 147 5.37 -4.70 -14.06
CA VAL A 147 5.53 -5.17 -12.69
C VAL A 147 6.62 -6.27 -12.69
N PRO A 148 7.65 -6.20 -11.83
CA PRO A 148 8.61 -7.30 -11.69
C PRO A 148 7.91 -8.58 -11.23
N LYS A 149 8.27 -9.74 -11.78
CA LYS A 149 7.60 -11.03 -11.46
C LYS A 149 7.71 -11.39 -9.98
N GLU A 150 8.82 -11.05 -9.36
CA GLU A 150 9.10 -11.19 -7.93
C GLU A 150 8.14 -10.37 -7.05
N ASN A 151 7.53 -9.32 -7.60
CA ASN A 151 6.57 -8.45 -6.91
C ASN A 151 5.10 -8.89 -7.15
N TYR A 152 4.88 -10.07 -7.75
CA TYR A 152 3.54 -10.67 -7.87
C TYR A 152 3.21 -11.42 -6.59
N MET A 153 2.09 -11.06 -5.97
CA MET A 153 1.57 -11.70 -4.76
C MET A 153 0.70 -12.93 -5.11
N GLY A 154 0.22 -13.64 -4.09
CA GLY A 154 -0.68 -14.79 -4.28
C GLY A 154 0.01 -16.17 -4.30
N GLY A 155 1.34 -16.22 -4.28
CA GLY A 155 2.09 -17.46 -4.15
C GLY A 155 2.22 -17.96 -2.69
N ARG A 156 2.77 -19.17 -2.53
CA ARG A 156 3.19 -19.76 -1.22
C ARG A 156 4.56 -19.26 -0.74
N SER A 157 5.09 -18.25 -1.40
CA SER A 157 6.28 -17.49 -1.00
C SER A 157 6.22 -16.12 -1.66
N PHE A 158 6.96 -15.16 -1.12
CA PHE A 158 7.13 -13.84 -1.73
C PHE A 158 8.57 -13.37 -1.63
N ASP A 159 8.93 -12.38 -2.45
CA ASP A 159 10.19 -11.67 -2.30
C ASP A 159 10.00 -10.48 -1.35
N PHE A 160 10.77 -10.47 -0.27
CA PHE A 160 10.87 -9.35 0.65
C PHE A 160 12.25 -8.70 0.48
N LEU A 161 12.32 -7.71 -0.41
CA LEU A 161 13.53 -6.93 -0.69
C LEU A 161 14.76 -7.77 -1.08
N GLY A 162 14.55 -8.74 -1.97
CA GLY A 162 15.57 -9.67 -2.46
C GLY A 162 15.76 -10.90 -1.59
N ARG A 163 14.94 -11.10 -0.55
CA ARG A 163 14.91 -12.30 0.28
C ARG A 163 13.62 -13.06 0.03
N LYS A 164 13.73 -14.30 -0.44
CA LYS A 164 12.57 -15.19 -0.58
C LYS A 164 12.06 -15.64 0.78
N VAL A 165 10.79 -15.39 1.06
CA VAL A 165 10.10 -15.76 2.30
C VAL A 165 9.03 -16.81 2.00
N PRO A 166 9.12 -18.04 2.53
CA PRO A 166 8.04 -19.02 2.42
C PRO A 166 6.86 -18.63 3.32
N LEU A 167 5.65 -18.81 2.82
CA LEU A 167 4.44 -18.67 3.63
C LEU A 167 4.18 -19.98 4.38
N MET A 168 3.82 -19.84 5.66
CA MET A 168 3.40 -20.98 6.49
C MET A 168 1.99 -21.41 6.09
N ASP A 169 1.56 -22.62 6.46
CA ASP A 169 0.29 -23.22 6.02
C ASP A 169 -0.94 -22.37 6.35
N GLU A 170 -0.96 -21.74 7.53
CA GLU A 170 -2.05 -20.86 7.93
C GLU A 170 -1.98 -19.45 7.33
N CYS A 171 -0.87 -19.08 6.69
CA CYS A 171 -0.66 -17.74 6.16
C CYS A 171 -1.38 -17.55 4.82
N TYR A 172 -2.04 -16.41 4.67
CA TYR A 172 -2.71 -16.01 3.45
C TYR A 172 -2.60 -14.51 3.21
N TRP A 173 -2.79 -14.12 1.96
CA TRP A 173 -2.80 -12.72 1.53
C TRP A 173 -4.16 -12.09 1.80
N THR A 174 -4.18 -10.93 2.43
CA THR A 174 -5.40 -10.12 2.65
C THR A 174 -5.43 -8.85 1.80
N GLY A 175 -4.36 -8.57 1.06
CA GLY A 175 -4.23 -7.41 0.19
C GLY A 175 -2.90 -7.39 -0.55
N VAL A 176 -2.64 -6.30 -1.28
CA VAL A 176 -1.32 -6.07 -1.89
C VAL A 176 -0.33 -5.80 -0.76
N ASN A 177 0.74 -6.59 -0.67
CA ASN A 177 1.73 -6.51 0.41
C ASN A 177 1.14 -6.64 1.82
N ILE A 178 0.10 -7.47 1.99
CA ILE A 178 -0.44 -7.79 3.32
C ILE A 178 -0.52 -9.30 3.46
N VAL A 179 0.22 -9.84 4.42
CA VAL A 179 0.24 -11.26 4.76
C VAL A 179 -0.26 -11.40 6.19
N ARG A 180 -1.29 -12.22 6.38
CA ARG A 180 -1.84 -12.56 7.68
C ARG A 180 -1.63 -14.05 7.96
N CYS A 181 -1.08 -14.36 9.13
CA CYS A 181 -0.91 -15.69 9.68
C CYS A 181 -1.67 -15.74 11.02
N PRO A 182 -2.90 -16.29 11.07
CA PRO A 182 -3.81 -16.14 12.20
C PRO A 182 -3.21 -16.35 13.60
N THR A 183 -2.33 -17.35 13.75
CA THR A 183 -1.69 -17.65 15.05
C THR A 183 -0.24 -17.17 15.17
N LYS A 184 0.31 -16.54 14.13
CA LYS A 184 1.74 -16.19 14.04
C LYS A 184 2.00 -14.71 13.71
N GLY A 185 0.97 -13.92 13.45
CA GLY A 185 1.04 -12.48 13.26
C GLY A 185 0.66 -12.02 11.85
N GLU A 186 0.77 -10.72 11.60
CA GLU A 186 0.45 -10.07 10.34
C GLU A 186 1.54 -9.05 9.99
N MET A 187 1.77 -8.84 8.69
CA MET A 187 2.68 -7.82 8.20
C MET A 187 2.09 -7.14 6.97
N ASN A 188 2.20 -5.82 6.92
CA ASN A 188 2.09 -5.07 5.69
C ASN A 188 3.33 -4.21 5.41
N TRP A 189 3.57 -3.92 4.14
CA TRP A 189 4.67 -3.02 3.75
C TRP A 189 4.41 -2.25 2.46
N SER A 190 5.12 -1.13 2.32
CA SER A 190 5.19 -0.33 1.10
C SER A 190 6.57 0.26 0.93
N LEU A 191 6.99 0.44 -0.33
CA LEU A 191 8.28 1.04 -0.66
C LEU A 191 8.07 2.46 -1.19
N HIS A 192 8.95 3.35 -0.77
CA HIS A 192 8.87 4.79 -1.03
C HIS A 192 10.14 5.29 -1.70
N PRO A 193 10.06 6.38 -2.49
CA PRO A 193 11.25 7.03 -3.07
C PRO A 193 12.26 7.48 -2.00
N THR A 194 11.78 7.90 -0.82
CA THR A 194 12.62 8.44 0.24
C THR A 194 12.21 7.92 1.61
N LEU A 195 13.14 7.93 2.57
CA LEU A 195 12.86 7.58 3.96
C LEU A 195 11.82 8.53 4.59
N ALA A 196 11.84 9.81 4.22
CA ALA A 196 10.87 10.79 4.72
C ALA A 196 9.43 10.44 4.30
N GLU A 197 9.23 10.01 3.05
CA GLU A 197 7.92 9.53 2.58
C GLU A 197 7.48 8.25 3.28
N ALA A 198 8.40 7.30 3.51
CA ALA A 198 8.11 6.10 4.30
C ALA A 198 7.69 6.44 5.75
N GLN A 199 8.38 7.39 6.38
CA GLN A 199 8.05 7.88 7.72
C GLN A 199 6.68 8.56 7.75
N GLN A 200 6.35 9.36 6.74
CA GLN A 200 5.03 9.97 6.62
C GLN A 200 3.93 8.90 6.44
N ALA A 201 4.15 7.92 5.57
CA ALA A 201 3.20 6.85 5.30
C ALA A 201 2.91 6.02 6.57
N ILE A 202 3.95 5.62 7.31
CA ILE A 202 3.75 4.84 8.54
C ILE A 202 3.09 5.66 9.64
N ALA A 203 3.39 6.97 9.74
CA ALA A 203 2.74 7.86 10.68
C ALA A 203 1.23 8.02 10.38
N LEU A 204 0.87 8.14 9.10
CA LEU A 204 -0.54 8.17 8.68
C LEU A 204 -1.25 6.85 8.95
N GLN A 205 -0.63 5.71 8.64
CA GLN A 205 -1.20 4.39 8.93
C GLN A 205 -1.44 4.20 10.43
N LYS A 206 -0.49 4.62 11.27
CA LYS A 206 -0.60 4.58 12.73
C LYS A 206 -1.78 5.40 13.25
N ARG A 207 -1.94 6.64 12.75
CA ARG A 207 -3.09 7.50 13.09
C ARG A 207 -4.41 6.89 12.63
N TRP A 208 -4.43 6.24 11.46
CA TRP A 208 -5.62 5.58 10.95
C TRP A 208 -6.03 4.43 11.86
N ALA A 209 -5.11 3.59 12.35
CA ALA A 209 -5.44 2.28 12.94
C ALA A 209 -6.64 2.27 13.92
N MET A 210 -6.78 3.30 14.77
CA MET A 210 -7.90 3.44 15.72
C MET A 210 -9.21 3.98 15.14
N MET A 211 -9.19 4.53 13.93
CA MET A 211 -10.36 5.05 13.19
C MET A 211 -11.06 3.96 12.37
N ILE A 212 -10.45 2.77 12.21
CA ILE A 212 -11.12 1.64 11.57
C ILE A 212 -12.25 1.19 12.51
N PRO A 213 -13.51 1.16 12.04
CA PRO A 213 -14.59 0.60 12.84
C PRO A 213 -14.25 -0.84 13.22
N ALA A 214 -14.27 -1.12 14.52
CA ALA A 214 -14.12 -2.49 14.99
C ALA A 214 -15.31 -3.34 14.52
N PRO A 215 -15.13 -4.66 14.30
CA PRO A 215 -16.23 -5.56 14.03
C PRO A 215 -17.30 -5.51 15.13
N GLU A 216 -18.53 -5.92 14.82
CA GLU A 216 -19.60 -5.97 15.81
C GLU A 216 -19.18 -6.76 17.06
N ASN A 217 -19.48 -6.21 18.22
CA ASN A 217 -19.10 -6.73 19.55
C ASN A 217 -17.60 -6.68 19.88
N HIS A 218 -16.79 -6.00 19.07
CA HIS A 218 -15.42 -5.68 19.40
C HIS A 218 -15.28 -4.18 19.68
N THR A 219 -14.45 -3.82 20.63
CA THR A 219 -13.97 -2.44 20.80
C THR A 219 -12.45 -2.45 20.90
N MET A 220 -11.81 -1.37 20.44
CA MET A 220 -10.37 -1.23 20.47
C MET A 220 -10.02 0.01 21.31
N SER A 221 -9.00 -0.07 22.14
CA SER A 221 -8.47 1.08 22.87
C SER A 221 -6.94 1.07 22.92
N LEU A 222 -6.33 2.25 23.00
CA LEU A 222 -4.88 2.37 23.14
C LEU A 222 -4.48 2.09 24.60
N LEU A 223 -3.61 1.11 24.83
CA LEU A 223 -3.02 0.86 26.15
C LEU A 223 -1.68 1.54 26.33
N MET A 224 -0.83 1.50 25.31
CA MET A 224 0.53 2.00 25.38
C MET A 224 1.06 2.34 24.00
N GLU A 225 1.84 3.43 23.94
CA GLU A 225 2.65 3.81 22.79
C GLU A 225 4.05 4.17 23.29
N ARG A 226 5.10 3.61 22.69
CA ARG A 226 6.48 3.93 23.02
C ARG A 226 7.41 3.76 21.83
N ASP A 227 8.50 4.52 21.83
CA ASP A 227 9.61 4.25 20.93
C ASP A 227 10.45 3.07 21.45
N ILE A 228 10.81 2.18 20.55
CA ILE A 228 11.64 1.01 20.82
C ILE A 228 12.75 0.91 19.79
N THR A 229 13.86 0.29 20.20
CA THR A 229 14.90 -0.15 19.27
C THR A 229 14.77 -1.65 19.09
N LEU A 230 14.68 -2.11 17.85
CA LEU A 230 14.59 -3.52 17.47
C LEU A 230 15.55 -3.83 16.32
N LEU A 231 15.81 -5.10 16.04
CA LEU A 231 16.49 -5.51 14.82
C LEU A 231 15.45 -5.84 13.77
N PHE A 232 15.38 -5.04 12.71
CA PHE A 232 14.52 -5.28 11.55
C PHE A 232 15.39 -5.67 10.36
N GLU A 233 15.16 -6.85 9.77
CA GLU A 233 16.03 -7.43 8.75
C GLU A 233 17.52 -7.46 9.17
N GLY A 234 17.78 -7.69 10.46
CA GLY A 234 19.12 -7.74 11.05
C GLY A 234 19.76 -6.37 11.31
N LYS A 235 19.09 -5.26 10.99
CA LYS A 235 19.58 -3.89 11.21
C LYS A 235 18.88 -3.27 12.41
N GLU A 236 19.68 -2.70 13.33
CA GLU A 236 19.15 -1.90 14.43
C GLU A 236 18.33 -0.72 13.90
N THR A 237 17.06 -0.68 14.30
CA THR A 237 16.05 0.22 13.76
C THR A 237 15.19 0.75 14.90
N ARG A 238 14.97 2.07 14.89
CA ARG A 238 13.96 2.70 15.74
C ARG A 238 12.57 2.44 15.16
N ALA A 239 11.66 2.03 16.01
CA ALA A 239 10.27 1.77 15.68
C ALA A 239 9.36 2.33 16.77
N THR A 240 8.09 2.55 16.45
CA THR A 240 7.07 2.81 17.46
C THR A 240 6.34 1.50 17.74
N GLU A 241 6.37 1.05 18.99
CA GLU A 241 5.50 -0.02 19.47
C GLU A 241 4.21 0.58 20.00
N ILE A 242 3.08 0.03 19.55
CA ILE A 242 1.78 0.30 20.15
C ILE A 242 1.17 -1.01 20.62
N ILE A 243 0.58 -0.97 21.81
CA ILE A 243 -0.28 -2.04 22.32
C ILE A 243 -1.70 -1.52 22.38
N TYR A 244 -2.60 -2.18 21.65
CA TYR A 244 -4.03 -1.96 21.72
C TYR A 244 -4.69 -3.04 22.58
N ASN A 245 -5.73 -2.68 23.33
CA ASN A 245 -6.66 -3.63 23.94
C ASN A 245 -7.82 -3.84 23.00
N GLU A 246 -8.02 -5.08 22.57
CA GLU A 246 -9.22 -5.51 21.89
C GLU A 246 -10.15 -6.19 22.89
N HIS A 247 -11.28 -5.56 23.17
CA HIS A 247 -12.32 -6.12 24.02
C HIS A 247 -13.40 -6.75 23.15
N TYR A 248 -13.58 -8.06 23.29
CA TYR A 248 -14.67 -8.82 22.68
C TYR A 248 -15.77 -9.09 23.69
N GLN A 249 -17.02 -8.78 23.33
CA GLN A 249 -18.21 -9.15 24.07
C GLN A 249 -19.01 -10.21 23.29
N HIS A 250 -19.41 -11.30 23.93
CA HIS A 250 -20.21 -12.30 23.23
C HIS A 250 -21.61 -11.71 22.91
N PRO A 251 -22.12 -11.83 21.66
CA PRO A 251 -23.34 -11.14 21.23
C PRO A 251 -24.59 -11.55 22.02
N ILE A 252 -24.68 -12.85 22.38
CA ILE A 252 -25.80 -13.41 23.15
C ILE A 252 -25.51 -13.37 24.66
N LEU A 253 -24.39 -13.94 25.09
CA LEU A 253 -23.97 -13.99 26.49
C LEU A 253 -23.18 -12.73 26.86
N LYS A 254 -23.85 -11.58 27.01
CA LYS A 254 -23.17 -10.28 27.26
C LYS A 254 -22.22 -10.28 28.47
N SER A 255 -22.39 -11.16 29.45
CA SER A 255 -21.47 -11.33 30.59
C SER A 255 -20.13 -11.99 30.20
N HIS A 256 -20.11 -12.76 29.12
CA HIS A 256 -18.92 -13.41 28.61
C HIS A 256 -18.14 -12.48 27.70
N HIS A 257 -16.99 -12.01 28.18
CA HIS A 257 -16.09 -11.12 27.47
C HIS A 257 -14.66 -11.66 27.51
N LYS A 258 -13.84 -11.23 26.56
CA LYS A 258 -12.42 -11.53 26.50
C LYS A 258 -11.66 -10.29 26.05
N ASP A 259 -10.55 -10.01 26.73
CA ASP A 259 -9.61 -8.98 26.33
C ASP A 259 -8.37 -9.64 25.73
N TYR A 260 -7.96 -9.13 24.57
CA TYR A 260 -6.72 -9.52 23.90
C TYR A 260 -5.87 -8.29 23.66
N LYS A 261 -4.56 -8.45 23.69
CA LYS A 261 -3.65 -7.35 23.36
C LYS A 261 -3.13 -7.53 21.94
N LEU A 262 -3.33 -6.53 21.10
CA LEU A 262 -2.70 -6.46 19.79
C LEU A 262 -1.43 -5.60 19.91
N ILE A 263 -0.28 -6.22 19.71
CA ILE A 263 1.02 -5.56 19.67
C ILE A 263 1.33 -5.23 18.22
N VAL A 264 1.69 -3.98 17.93
CA VAL A 264 2.01 -3.50 16.58
C VAL A 264 3.34 -2.72 16.60
N TYR A 265 4.25 -3.11 15.72
CA TYR A 265 5.49 -2.37 15.44
C TYR A 265 5.32 -1.58 14.15
N TYR A 266 5.38 -0.26 14.25
CA TYR A 266 5.42 0.67 13.13
C TYR A 266 6.87 1.03 12.81
N ILE A 267 7.33 0.63 11.64
CA ILE A 267 8.73 0.69 11.23
C ILE A 267 8.83 1.52 9.94
N ALA A 268 9.71 2.53 9.95
CA ALA A 268 10.15 3.21 8.75
C ALA A 268 11.67 3.31 8.74
N THR A 269 12.31 2.70 7.75
CA THR A 269 13.78 2.64 7.65
C THR A 269 14.22 2.37 6.22
N GLU A 270 15.53 2.27 6.01
CA GLU A 270 16.12 1.78 4.78
C GLU A 270 16.64 0.36 4.96
N VAL A 271 16.17 -0.53 4.10
CA VAL A 271 16.64 -1.92 3.98
C VAL A 271 17.13 -2.14 2.56
N ARG A 272 18.39 -2.54 2.41
CA ARG A 272 19.02 -2.87 1.12
C ARG A 272 18.84 -1.75 0.06
N GLY A 273 18.95 -0.49 0.49
CA GLY A 273 18.85 0.68 -0.39
C GLY A 273 17.42 1.03 -0.83
N GLN A 274 16.39 0.54 -0.13
CA GLN A 274 15.00 0.90 -0.37
C GLN A 274 14.39 1.47 0.91
N ALA A 275 13.72 2.61 0.82
CA ALA A 275 12.95 3.16 1.92
C ALA A 275 11.64 2.39 2.06
N ILE A 276 11.41 1.83 3.25
CA ILE A 276 10.27 0.96 3.55
C ILE A 276 9.47 1.53 4.71
N ALA A 277 8.14 1.54 4.55
CA ALA A 277 7.18 1.66 5.63
C ALA A 277 6.56 0.29 5.87
N CYS A 278 6.61 -0.21 7.09
CA CYS A 278 6.15 -1.56 7.44
C CYS A 278 5.45 -1.54 8.80
N ALA A 279 4.28 -2.17 8.89
CA ALA A 279 3.68 -2.50 10.18
C ALA A 279 3.66 -4.02 10.34
N ILE A 280 4.09 -4.49 11.50
CA ILE A 280 4.07 -5.90 11.89
C ILE A 280 3.30 -6.02 13.17
N SER A 281 2.34 -6.94 13.24
CA SER A 281 1.50 -7.11 14.41
C SER A 281 1.31 -8.56 14.81
N TYR A 282 0.95 -8.77 16.06
CA TYR A 282 0.54 -10.06 16.60
C TYR A 282 -0.25 -9.86 17.89
N TYR A 283 -1.05 -10.86 18.24
CA TYR A 283 -1.78 -10.89 19.50
C TYR A 283 -0.94 -11.51 20.61
N ASP A 284 -1.19 -11.09 21.85
CA ASP A 284 -0.52 -11.62 23.04
C ASP A 284 -0.73 -13.12 23.27
N TYR A 285 -1.85 -13.68 22.80
CA TYR A 285 -2.14 -15.12 22.82
C TYR A 285 -1.41 -15.92 21.73
N ASN A 286 -0.72 -15.27 20.77
CA ASN A 286 0.07 -16.00 19.78
C ASN A 286 1.27 -16.67 20.45
N GLU A 287 1.50 -17.94 20.10
CA GLU A 287 2.64 -18.71 20.61
C GLU A 287 3.96 -18.04 20.24
N ARG A 288 4.88 -17.95 21.20
CA ARG A 288 6.16 -17.26 21.04
C ARG A 288 7.30 -18.26 20.98
N LEU A 289 8.24 -18.03 20.07
CA LEU A 289 9.46 -18.82 20.02
C LEU A 289 10.35 -18.48 21.23
N ALA A 290 10.96 -19.51 21.84
CA ALA A 290 11.75 -19.37 23.05
C ALA A 290 12.98 -18.46 22.88
N ASP A 291 13.58 -18.44 21.69
CA ASP A 291 14.80 -17.69 21.37
C ASP A 291 14.53 -16.22 21.01
N THR A 292 13.33 -15.89 20.55
CA THR A 292 12.97 -14.54 20.07
C THR A 292 11.99 -13.81 20.99
N GLY A 293 11.14 -14.55 21.71
CA GLY A 293 10.01 -14.00 22.44
C GLY A 293 8.89 -13.47 21.55
N LEU A 294 8.90 -13.80 20.25
CA LEU A 294 7.95 -13.33 19.24
C LEU A 294 7.32 -14.53 18.52
N PRO A 295 6.12 -14.36 17.94
CA PRO A 295 5.54 -15.39 17.07
C PRO A 295 6.39 -15.69 15.85
N GLU A 296 6.24 -16.88 15.28
CA GLU A 296 7.14 -17.41 14.25
C GLU A 296 7.22 -16.53 12.99
N PHE A 297 6.09 -16.07 12.47
CA PHE A 297 6.05 -15.21 11.28
C PHE A 297 6.69 -13.84 11.55
N VAL A 298 6.33 -13.19 12.67
CA VAL A 298 6.95 -11.93 13.13
C VAL A 298 8.46 -12.09 13.32
N SER A 299 8.87 -13.25 13.86
CA SER A 299 10.27 -13.61 14.07
C SER A 299 11.07 -13.78 12.78
N GLN A 300 10.47 -13.77 11.60
CA GLN A 300 11.26 -13.78 10.37
C GLN A 300 11.83 -12.40 10.01
N PHE A 301 11.29 -11.33 10.59
CA PHE A 301 11.61 -9.95 10.22
C PHE A 301 12.16 -9.15 11.40
N VAL A 302 11.68 -9.45 12.62
CA VAL A 302 11.98 -8.67 13.83
C VAL A 302 12.65 -9.52 14.90
N ARG A 303 13.60 -8.93 15.62
CA ARG A 303 14.12 -9.42 16.91
C ARG A 303 14.11 -8.28 17.93
N LEU A 304 13.69 -8.58 19.14
CA LEU A 304 13.83 -7.65 20.27
C LEU A 304 15.23 -7.77 20.90
N PRO A 305 15.82 -6.65 21.37
CA PRO A 305 17.07 -6.68 22.11
C PRO A 305 16.98 -7.60 23.33
N LYS A 306 18.08 -8.23 23.73
CA LYS A 306 18.10 -9.13 24.90
C LYS A 306 17.64 -8.48 26.21
N SER A 307 17.78 -7.15 26.32
CA SER A 307 17.33 -6.37 27.50
C SER A 307 15.82 -6.11 27.56
N SER A 308 15.07 -6.49 26.51
CA SER A 308 13.63 -6.27 26.37
C SER A 308 12.82 -7.56 26.40
N ARG A 309 13.48 -8.69 26.68
CA ARG A 309 12.87 -10.03 26.80
C ARG A 309 12.50 -10.35 28.22
#